data_AF-A0A1V5NYM0-F1
#
_entry.id   AF-A0A1V5NYM0-F1
#
_cell.length_a   1.000
_cell.length_b   1.000
_cell.length_c   1.000
_cell.angle_alpha   90.00
_cell.angle_beta   90.00
_cell.angle_gamma   90.00
#
_symmetry.space_group_name_H-M   'P 1'
#
loop_
_entity.id
_entity.type
_entity.pdbx_description
1 polymer ?
#
loop_
_entity_poly.entity_id
_entity_poly.type
_entity_poly.pdbx_seq_one_letter_code
_entity_poly.pdbx_strand_id
1 'polypeptide(L)'
;MGAGFGEIVARQLFGGYGRNLVNPLAVAVVFVGTGYPALLEQAAMMPGPGPVAGLSSWTCFGPACPLSPGAFTLSHALLADMPVLPGEASFLVALCGLFLLLRARALDGRWPMGTGVGLIVAATVAVGLRGDAGVIAMLQGAGLLPALAAAGLDVYSLPRTPEMRLPAGIVYGMMYVLLRTSGSVVPPAFAALLLVNVLTPLGDTVVIGRRARRWASGEGTAA
;
A
#
# COMPACT_ATOMS: atom_id res chain seq x y z
N MET A 1 12.82 12.60 -10.62
CA MET A 1 13.75 12.44 -9.48
C MET A 1 13.39 11.24 -8.59
N GLY A 2 12.18 11.15 -8.03
CA GLY A 2 11.79 10.03 -7.16
C GLY A 2 11.95 8.63 -7.77
N ALA A 3 11.44 8.41 -8.99
CA ALA A 3 11.60 7.12 -9.68
C ALA A 3 13.07 6.75 -9.92
N GLY A 4 13.91 7.71 -10.30
CA GLY A 4 15.35 7.49 -10.47
C GLY A 4 16.05 7.12 -9.15
N PHE A 5 15.71 7.81 -8.06
CA PHE A 5 16.23 7.47 -6.74
C PHE A 5 15.81 6.06 -6.29
N GLY A 6 14.51 5.75 -6.37
CA GLY A 6 14.00 4.43 -6.01
C GLY A 6 14.65 3.32 -6.84
N GLU A 7 14.81 3.53 -8.14
CA GLU A 7 15.44 2.57 -9.04
C GLU A 7 16.93 2.35 -8.74
N ILE A 8 17.70 3.43 -8.62
CA ILE A 8 19.14 3.34 -8.38
C ILE A 8 19.41 2.77 -6.98
N VAL A 9 18.75 3.31 -5.96
CA VAL A 9 19.04 2.97 -4.56
C VAL A 9 18.40 1.65 -4.14
N ALA A 10 17.14 1.41 -4.49
CA ALA A 10 16.43 0.21 -4.04
C ALA A 10 16.71 -1.02 -4.91
N ARG A 11 17.08 -0.84 -6.19
CA ARG A 11 17.33 -1.95 -7.12
C ARG A 11 18.77 -2.05 -7.57
N GLN A 12 19.34 -1.00 -8.15
CA GLN A 12 20.66 -1.12 -8.80
C GLN A 12 21.80 -1.35 -7.79
N LEU A 13 21.77 -0.70 -6.62
CA LEU A 13 22.78 -0.93 -5.56
C LEU A 13 22.80 -2.37 -5.03
N PHE A 14 21.66 -3.07 -5.07
CA PHE A 14 21.54 -4.45 -4.58
C PHE A 14 21.87 -5.50 -5.63
N GLY A 15 22.36 -5.09 -6.81
CA GLY A 15 22.73 -6.00 -7.89
C GLY A 15 21.64 -6.23 -8.92
N GLY A 16 20.60 -5.38 -8.97
CA GLY A 16 19.58 -5.39 -10.00
C GLY A 16 18.40 -6.34 -9.75
N TYR A 17 17.77 -6.80 -10.82
CA TYR A 17 16.56 -7.62 -10.75
C TYR A 17 16.78 -8.92 -9.95
N GLY A 18 15.89 -9.19 -8.99
CA GLY A 18 15.87 -10.42 -8.20
C GLY A 18 16.62 -10.36 -6.87
N ARG A 19 17.29 -9.24 -6.56
CA ARG A 19 18.00 -9.03 -5.27
C ARG A 19 17.50 -7.82 -4.48
N ASN A 20 16.37 -7.24 -4.88
CA ASN A 20 15.76 -6.10 -4.21
C ASN A 20 15.22 -6.52 -2.84
N LEU A 21 15.65 -5.81 -1.79
CA LEU A 21 15.09 -5.99 -0.45
C LEU A 21 13.70 -5.34 -0.34
N VAL A 22 13.50 -4.22 -1.02
CA VAL A 22 12.31 -3.38 -0.91
C VAL A 22 11.80 -2.96 -2.28
N ASN A 23 10.48 -2.76 -2.38
CA ASN A 23 9.83 -2.33 -3.61
C ASN A 23 10.33 -0.92 -4.06
N PRO A 24 10.92 -0.79 -5.26
CA PRO A 24 11.52 0.47 -5.73
C PRO A 24 10.48 1.58 -5.94
N LEU A 25 9.24 1.23 -6.31
CA LEU A 25 8.16 2.20 -6.41
C LEU A 25 7.82 2.79 -5.03
N ALA A 26 7.74 1.93 -4.02
CA ALA A 26 7.45 2.37 -2.66
C ALA A 26 8.58 3.27 -2.12
N VAL A 27 9.85 2.94 -2.40
CA VAL A 27 10.99 3.80 -2.05
C VAL A 27 10.89 5.15 -2.75
N ALA A 28 10.57 5.18 -4.05
CA ALA A 28 10.41 6.41 -4.80
C ALA A 28 9.32 7.31 -4.20
N VAL A 29 8.15 6.74 -3.87
CA VAL A 29 7.02 7.49 -3.30
C VAL A 29 7.36 8.02 -1.90
N VAL A 30 7.96 7.18 -1.04
CA VAL A 30 8.33 7.59 0.32
C VAL A 30 9.44 8.63 0.30
N PHE A 31 10.44 8.52 -0.58
CA PHE A 31 11.49 9.51 -0.74
C PHE A 31 10.95 10.88 -1.15
N VAL A 32 10.00 10.92 -2.09
CA VAL A 32 9.33 12.19 -2.46
C VAL A 32 8.48 12.70 -1.30
N GLY A 33 7.78 11.78 -0.61
CA GLY A 33 7.02 12.04 0.61
C GLY A 33 7.80 12.76 1.71
N THR A 34 9.02 12.30 1.97
CA THR A 34 9.84 12.81 3.07
C THR A 34 10.78 13.94 2.64
N GLY A 35 11.35 13.86 1.44
CA GLY A 35 12.32 14.82 0.94
C GLY A 35 11.70 16.06 0.31
N TYR A 36 10.48 15.95 -0.24
CA TYR A 36 9.79 17.04 -0.92
C TYR A 36 8.30 17.14 -0.52
N PRO A 37 7.98 17.22 0.79
CA PRO A 37 6.60 17.25 1.27
C PRO A 37 5.81 18.43 0.68
N ALA A 38 6.45 19.59 0.53
CA ALA A 38 5.83 20.78 -0.05
C ALA A 38 5.31 20.54 -1.49
N LEU A 39 5.99 19.71 -2.29
CA LEU A 39 5.53 19.38 -3.65
C LEU A 39 4.29 18.46 -3.63
N LEU A 40 4.22 17.54 -2.66
CA LEU A 40 3.06 16.66 -2.48
C LEU A 40 1.86 17.41 -1.91
N GLU A 41 2.09 18.29 -0.94
CA GLU A 41 1.06 19.16 -0.38
C GLU A 41 0.53 20.14 -1.44
N GLN A 42 1.41 20.72 -2.27
CA GLN A 42 0.98 21.55 -3.40
C GLN A 42 0.20 20.74 -4.45
N ALA A 43 0.63 19.51 -4.76
CA ALA A 43 -0.12 18.63 -5.65
C ALA A 43 -1.50 18.26 -5.08
N ALA A 44 -1.62 18.12 -3.76
CA ALA A 44 -2.91 17.93 -3.08
C ALA A 44 -3.80 19.19 -3.11
N MET A 45 -3.17 20.37 -3.12
CA MET A 45 -3.82 21.68 -3.10
C MET A 45 -4.14 22.25 -4.49
N MET A 46 -3.66 21.68 -5.59
CA MET A 46 -3.89 22.24 -6.94
C MET A 46 -5.23 21.78 -7.53
N PRO A 47 -6.27 22.63 -7.59
CA PRO A 47 -7.15 22.64 -8.74
C PRO A 47 -6.33 23.24 -9.89
N GLY A 48 -5.72 22.39 -10.72
CA GLY A 48 -5.07 22.85 -11.93
C GLY A 48 -6.08 23.56 -12.85
N PRO A 49 -5.69 24.65 -13.53
CA PRO A 49 -6.55 25.31 -14.52
C PRO A 49 -6.64 24.43 -15.76
N GLY A 50 -7.52 23.43 -15.72
CA GLY A 50 -7.88 22.62 -16.85
C GLY A 50 -7.48 21.14 -16.77
N PRO A 51 -8.15 20.30 -17.58
CA PRO A 51 -7.94 18.86 -17.61
C PRO A 51 -6.64 18.54 -18.37
N VAL A 52 -5.55 18.26 -17.66
CA VAL A 52 -4.30 17.84 -18.32
C VAL A 52 -4.26 16.33 -18.59
N ALA A 53 -5.28 15.56 -18.16
CA ALA A 53 -5.41 14.14 -18.47
C ALA A 53 -6.85 13.59 -18.42
N GLY A 54 -7.81 14.31 -19.00
CA GLY A 54 -9.13 13.75 -19.34
C GLY A 54 -10.29 14.10 -18.40
N LEU A 55 -11.25 14.84 -18.96
CA LEU A 55 -12.68 14.89 -18.63
C LEU A 55 -13.19 15.39 -17.27
N SER A 56 -12.38 15.64 -16.24
CA SER A 56 -12.89 16.30 -15.02
C SER A 56 -11.93 17.29 -14.35
N SER A 57 -12.53 18.22 -13.60
CA SER A 57 -11.84 19.20 -12.77
C SER A 57 -11.40 18.57 -11.46
N TRP A 58 -10.12 18.73 -11.10
CA TRP A 58 -9.56 18.26 -9.83
C TRP A 58 -10.29 18.91 -8.64
N THR A 59 -10.90 18.10 -7.79
CA THR A 59 -11.31 18.55 -6.45
C THR A 59 -10.07 18.55 -5.56
N CYS A 60 -9.92 19.53 -4.68
CA CYS A 60 -8.81 19.52 -3.72
C CYS A 60 -9.26 18.77 -2.45
N PHE A 61 -8.35 18.12 -1.72
CA PHE A 61 -8.68 17.33 -0.53
C PHE A 61 -7.84 17.76 0.68
N GLY A 62 -8.47 17.81 1.86
CA GLY A 62 -7.82 18.07 3.14
C GLY A 62 -8.08 19.48 3.72
N PRO A 63 -7.61 19.73 4.95
CA PRO A 63 -7.81 21.01 5.67
C PRO A 63 -7.12 22.21 4.98
N ALA A 64 -6.26 21.96 4.00
CA ALA A 64 -5.56 22.97 3.22
C ALA A 64 -6.38 23.51 2.03
N CYS A 65 -7.62 23.06 1.84
CA CYS A 65 -8.50 23.51 0.77
C CYS A 65 -9.28 24.78 1.11
N PRO A 66 -9.19 25.85 0.29
CA PRO A 66 -9.96 27.08 0.49
C PRO A 66 -11.42 26.99 0.02
N LEU A 67 -11.80 25.95 -0.73
CA LEU A 67 -13.18 25.67 -1.11
C LEU A 67 -13.84 24.85 0.00
N SER A 68 -15.02 25.30 0.45
CA SER A 68 -15.89 24.65 1.45
C SER A 68 -15.84 23.11 1.34
N PRO A 69 -15.84 22.35 2.45
CA PRO A 69 -15.90 20.89 2.45
C PRO A 69 -17.24 20.43 1.88
N GLY A 70 -17.36 20.49 0.54
CA GLY A 70 -18.51 20.06 -0.21
C GLY A 70 -18.67 18.57 -0.01
N ALA A 71 -19.87 18.17 0.39
CA ALA A 71 -20.22 16.80 0.72
C ALA A 71 -19.65 15.81 -0.31
N PHE A 72 -18.69 15.00 0.12
CA PHE A 72 -18.22 13.85 -0.64
C PHE A 72 -19.41 12.91 -0.86
N THR A 73 -19.91 12.87 -2.10
CA THR A 73 -20.87 11.86 -2.51
C THR A 73 -20.12 10.59 -2.89
N LEU A 74 -20.63 9.44 -2.44
CA LEU A 74 -20.07 8.11 -2.75
C LEU A 74 -19.80 7.93 -4.26
N SER A 75 -20.58 8.56 -5.12
CA SER A 75 -20.40 8.57 -6.57
C SER A 75 -19.05 9.14 -7.01
N HIS A 76 -18.60 10.26 -6.45
CA HIS A 76 -17.33 10.91 -6.85
C HIS A 76 -16.11 10.11 -6.37
N ALA A 77 -16.20 9.46 -5.20
CA ALA A 77 -15.16 8.56 -4.70
C ALA A 77 -15.00 7.29 -5.56
N LEU A 78 -16.07 6.86 -6.23
CA LEU A 78 -16.06 5.68 -7.10
C LEU A 78 -15.60 5.98 -8.53
N LEU A 79 -15.91 7.18 -9.06
CA LEU A 79 -15.82 7.51 -10.50
C LEU A 79 -14.67 8.45 -10.92
N ALA A 80 -13.68 8.71 -10.04
CA ALA A 80 -12.39 9.36 -10.37
C ALA A 80 -12.27 10.90 -10.27
N ASP A 81 -13.16 11.60 -9.57
CA ASP A 81 -13.06 13.08 -9.44
C ASP A 81 -12.20 13.56 -8.26
N MET A 82 -11.29 12.72 -7.76
CA MET A 82 -10.41 13.04 -6.63
C MET A 82 -9.01 13.51 -7.09
N PRO A 83 -8.34 14.38 -6.32
CA PRO A 83 -6.96 14.79 -6.59
C PRO A 83 -6.03 13.58 -6.56
N VAL A 84 -5.34 13.29 -7.67
CA VAL A 84 -4.50 12.10 -7.79
C VAL A 84 -3.14 12.41 -7.18
N LEU A 85 -3.01 12.21 -5.87
CA LEU A 85 -1.72 11.90 -5.28
C LEU A 85 -1.27 10.49 -5.73
N PRO A 86 0.04 10.18 -5.75
CA PRO A 86 0.52 8.83 -6.02
C PRO A 86 -0.06 7.84 -5.00
N GLY A 87 -1.13 7.14 -5.39
CA GLY A 87 -1.91 6.26 -4.53
C GLY A 87 -3.42 6.51 -4.60
N GLU A 88 -3.89 7.69 -4.96
CA GLU A 88 -5.33 7.99 -5.01
C GLU A 88 -5.89 7.73 -6.41
N ALA A 89 -5.97 6.44 -6.79
CA ALA A 89 -6.71 6.02 -7.97
C ALA A 89 -8.19 5.80 -7.62
N SER A 90 -9.07 5.94 -8.62
CA SER A 90 -10.48 5.59 -8.46
C SER A 90 -10.62 4.16 -7.95
N PHE A 91 -11.46 3.99 -6.93
CA PHE A 91 -11.61 2.72 -6.22
C PHE A 91 -11.94 1.57 -7.18
N LEU A 92 -12.80 1.83 -8.18
CA LEU A 92 -13.19 0.85 -9.19
C LEU A 92 -12.05 0.45 -10.12
N VAL A 93 -11.24 1.39 -10.58
CA VAL A 93 -10.10 1.09 -11.48
C VAL A 93 -9.02 0.33 -10.72
N ALA A 94 -8.72 0.72 -9.49
CA ALA A 94 -7.77 0.01 -8.65
C ALA A 94 -8.24 -1.42 -8.33
N LEU A 95 -9.54 -1.60 -8.06
CA LEU A 95 -10.12 -2.92 -7.83
C LEU A 95 -10.11 -3.79 -9.10
N CYS A 96 -10.39 -3.20 -10.26
CA CYS A 96 -10.28 -3.89 -11.55
C CYS A 96 -8.83 -4.31 -11.84
N GLY A 97 -7.85 -3.41 -11.61
CA GLY A 97 -6.42 -3.73 -11.74
C GLY A 97 -5.99 -4.87 -10.82
N LEU A 98 -6.40 -4.83 -9.55
CA LEU A 98 -6.12 -5.90 -8.59
C LEU A 98 -6.77 -7.23 -9.02
N PHE A 99 -8.00 -7.19 -9.53
CA PHE A 99 -8.69 -8.37 -10.06
C PHE A 99 -7.95 -8.97 -11.26
N LEU A 100 -7.45 -8.14 -12.18
CA LEU A 100 -6.65 -8.59 -13.32
C LEU A 100 -5.33 -9.25 -12.86
N LEU A 101 -4.66 -8.70 -11.85
CA LEU A 101 -3.44 -9.29 -11.27
C LEU A 101 -3.69 -10.65 -10.63
N LEU A 102 -4.81 -10.80 -9.91
CA LEU A 102 -5.23 -12.07 -9.33
C LEU A 102 -5.56 -13.09 -10.42
N ARG A 103 -6.28 -12.68 -11.47
CA ARG A 103 -6.62 -13.55 -12.61
C ARG A 103 -5.39 -14.00 -13.39
N ALA A 104 -4.42 -13.11 -13.58
CA ALA A 104 -3.14 -13.41 -14.22
C ALA A 104 -2.22 -14.30 -13.37
N ARG A 105 -2.60 -14.62 -12.12
CA ARG A 105 -1.78 -15.32 -11.12
C ARG A 105 -0.43 -14.63 -10.85
N ALA A 106 -0.36 -13.33 -11.08
CA ALA A 106 0.82 -12.54 -10.76
C ALA A 106 0.91 -12.26 -9.25
N LEU A 107 -0.24 -12.19 -8.57
CA LEU A 107 -0.36 -11.96 -7.14
C LEU A 107 -1.08 -13.12 -6.46
N ASP A 108 -0.50 -13.63 -5.38
CA ASP A 108 -1.14 -14.63 -4.53
C ASP A 108 -2.24 -14.01 -3.66
N GLY A 109 -3.45 -14.57 -3.73
CA GLY A 109 -4.63 -14.07 -3.00
C GLY A 109 -4.50 -14.03 -1.48
N ARG A 110 -3.52 -14.76 -0.90
CA ARG A 110 -3.24 -14.75 0.55
C ARG A 110 -2.80 -13.37 1.06
N TRP A 111 -2.06 -12.61 0.25
CA TRP A 111 -1.58 -11.27 0.59
C TRP A 111 -2.72 -10.23 0.70
N PRO A 112 -3.58 -10.03 -0.32
CA PRO A 112 -4.69 -9.10 -0.21
C PRO A 112 -5.72 -9.56 0.84
N MET A 113 -5.96 -10.87 1.01
CA MET A 113 -6.82 -11.38 2.08
C MET A 113 -6.27 -11.03 3.47
N GLY A 114 -4.97 -11.26 3.71
CA GLY A 114 -4.32 -10.89 4.96
C GLY A 114 -4.41 -9.40 5.23
N THR A 115 -4.22 -8.58 4.20
CA THR A 115 -4.37 -7.12 4.29
C THR A 115 -5.78 -6.70 4.68
N GLY A 116 -6.80 -7.31 4.07
CA GLY A 116 -8.19 -7.07 4.42
C GLY A 116 -8.49 -7.40 5.89
N VAL A 117 -7.99 -8.53 6.38
CA VAL A 117 -8.13 -8.92 7.80
C VAL A 117 -7.43 -7.92 8.72
N GLY A 118 -6.16 -7.58 8.43
CA GLY A 118 -5.39 -6.62 9.24
C GLY A 118 -6.03 -5.23 9.27
N LEU A 119 -6.56 -4.78 8.14
CA LEU A 119 -7.29 -3.52 8.03
C LEU A 119 -8.55 -3.52 8.91
N ILE A 120 -9.39 -4.57 8.81
CA ILE A 120 -10.62 -4.66 9.60
C ILE A 120 -10.29 -4.65 11.09
N VAL A 121 -9.33 -5.46 11.52
CA VAL A 121 -8.93 -5.57 12.94
C VAL A 121 -8.37 -4.23 13.46
N ALA A 122 -7.47 -3.59 12.72
CA ALA A 122 -6.89 -2.33 13.19
C ALA A 122 -7.90 -1.17 13.14
N ALA A 123 -8.78 -1.14 12.14
CA ALA A 123 -9.81 -0.12 12.03
C ALA A 123 -10.87 -0.25 13.12
N THR A 124 -11.30 -1.47 13.48
CA THR A 124 -12.25 -1.65 14.60
C THR A 124 -11.64 -1.21 15.93
N VAL A 125 -10.36 -1.50 16.15
CA VAL A 125 -9.62 -1.02 17.33
C VAL A 125 -9.49 0.50 17.33
N ALA A 126 -9.17 1.12 16.19
CA ALA A 126 -9.07 2.58 16.08
C ALA A 126 -10.41 3.28 16.36
N VAL A 127 -11.52 2.75 15.84
CA VAL A 127 -12.88 3.23 16.12
C VAL A 127 -13.17 3.16 17.62
N GLY A 128 -12.88 2.02 18.27
CA GLY A 128 -13.16 1.83 19.69
C GLY A 128 -12.32 2.71 20.62
N LEU A 129 -11.08 3.04 20.24
CA LEU A 129 -10.18 3.83 21.07
C LEU A 129 -10.29 5.34 20.84
N ARG A 130 -10.52 5.77 19.60
CA ARG A 130 -10.41 7.19 19.19
C ARG A 130 -11.69 7.77 18.62
N GLY A 131 -12.72 6.94 18.39
CA GLY A 131 -13.94 7.36 17.69
C GLY A 131 -13.71 7.68 16.21
N ASP A 132 -12.61 7.17 15.64
CA ASP A 132 -12.20 7.46 14.27
C ASP A 132 -13.18 6.89 13.22
N ALA A 133 -13.10 7.42 12.00
CA ALA A 133 -13.96 7.00 10.90
C ALA A 133 -13.84 5.49 10.61
N GLY A 134 -14.99 4.83 10.42
CA GLY A 134 -15.08 3.37 10.26
C GLY A 134 -14.32 2.82 9.04
N VAL A 135 -14.28 1.49 8.92
CA VAL A 135 -13.52 0.73 7.90
C VAL A 135 -13.68 1.28 6.47
N ILE A 136 -14.89 1.74 6.12
CA ILE A 136 -15.20 2.28 4.79
C ILE A 136 -14.43 3.57 4.50
N ALA A 137 -14.28 4.45 5.48
CA ALA A 137 -13.48 5.66 5.35
C ALA A 137 -11.99 5.33 5.18
N MET A 138 -11.51 4.25 5.84
CA MET A 138 -10.14 3.77 5.74
C MET A 138 -9.83 3.09 4.39
N LEU A 139 -10.85 2.67 3.64
CA LEU A 139 -10.73 2.16 2.27
C LEU A 139 -10.73 3.28 1.22
N GLN A 140 -11.35 4.42 1.53
CA GLN A 140 -11.47 5.57 0.63
C GLN A 140 -10.25 6.49 0.75
N GLY A 141 -9.67 6.91 -0.39
CA GLY A 141 -8.79 8.08 -0.47
C GLY A 141 -7.43 8.03 0.26
N ALA A 142 -6.78 6.87 0.43
CA ALA A 142 -5.38 6.86 0.91
C ALA A 142 -4.49 5.77 0.28
N GLY A 143 -4.86 5.34 -0.92
CA GLY A 143 -4.03 4.51 -1.79
C GLY A 143 -3.66 3.11 -1.34
N LEU A 144 -4.47 2.52 -0.46
CA LEU A 144 -4.35 1.12 -0.09
C LEU A 144 -4.40 0.18 -1.31
N LEU A 145 -5.38 0.36 -2.21
CA LEU A 145 -5.55 -0.53 -3.37
C LEU A 145 -4.41 -0.40 -4.39
N PRO A 146 -3.96 0.80 -4.79
CA PRO A 146 -2.79 0.93 -5.67
C PRO A 146 -1.50 0.44 -5.01
N ALA A 147 -1.30 0.64 -3.71
CA ALA A 147 -0.14 0.11 -3.00
C ALA A 147 -0.17 -1.43 -2.91
N LEU A 148 -1.36 -2.02 -2.73
CA LEU A 148 -1.56 -3.47 -2.81
C LEU A 148 -1.24 -4.02 -4.19
N ALA A 149 -1.69 -3.34 -5.24
CA ALA A 149 -1.37 -3.70 -6.61
C ALA A 149 0.14 -3.56 -6.88
N ALA A 150 0.77 -2.47 -6.42
CA ALA A 150 2.21 -2.24 -6.53
C ALA A 150 3.04 -3.29 -5.80
N ALA A 151 2.60 -3.76 -4.64
CA ALA A 151 3.22 -4.88 -3.93
C ALA A 151 3.19 -6.17 -4.78
N GLY A 152 2.10 -6.39 -5.53
CA GLY A 152 1.98 -7.53 -6.45
C GLY A 152 2.78 -7.41 -7.74
N LEU A 153 3.19 -6.20 -8.15
CA LEU A 153 4.03 -5.99 -9.33
C LEU A 153 5.51 -6.33 -9.08
N ASP A 154 5.97 -6.33 -7.82
CA ASP A 154 7.34 -6.69 -7.45
C ASP A 154 7.38 -7.97 -6.59
N VAL A 155 7.45 -9.10 -7.28
CA VAL A 155 7.42 -10.47 -6.70
C VAL A 155 8.56 -10.71 -5.71
N TYR A 156 9.66 -9.96 -5.78
CA TYR A 156 10.84 -10.17 -4.94
C TYR A 156 10.76 -9.50 -3.57
N SER A 157 9.88 -8.50 -3.43
CA SER A 157 9.71 -7.73 -2.20
C SER A 157 8.80 -8.40 -1.15
N LEU A 158 7.95 -9.33 -1.59
CA LEU A 158 7.01 -10.07 -0.75
C LEU A 158 7.62 -11.36 -0.18
N PRO A 159 7.02 -11.96 0.87
CA PRO A 159 7.54 -13.20 1.44
C PRO A 159 7.56 -14.31 0.41
N ARG A 160 8.66 -15.05 0.37
CA ARG A 160 8.86 -16.17 -0.56
C ARG A 160 8.02 -17.36 -0.16
N THR A 161 7.79 -17.57 1.14
CA THR A 161 6.97 -18.69 1.61
C THR A 161 5.49 -18.36 1.55
N PRO A 162 4.64 -19.25 1.00
CA PRO A 162 3.20 -18.98 0.88
C PRO A 162 2.49 -18.95 2.23
N GLU A 163 3.10 -19.53 3.27
CA GLU A 163 2.65 -19.47 4.67
C GLU A 163 2.83 -18.09 5.28
N MET A 164 3.90 -17.37 4.93
CA MET A 164 4.19 -16.04 5.48
C MET A 164 3.43 -14.91 4.76
N ARG A 165 2.88 -15.17 3.57
CA ARG A 165 2.14 -14.15 2.78
C ARG A 165 0.87 -13.62 3.47
N LEU A 166 0.14 -14.47 4.19
CA LEU A 166 -1.05 -14.06 4.94
C LEU A 166 -0.69 -13.21 6.18
N PRO A 167 0.20 -13.65 7.10
CA PRO A 167 0.58 -12.84 8.25
C PRO A 167 1.30 -11.55 7.86
N ALA A 168 2.11 -11.55 6.79
CA ALA A 168 2.73 -10.32 6.29
C ALA A 168 1.67 -9.31 5.79
N GLY A 169 0.62 -9.79 5.11
CA GLY A 169 -0.52 -8.96 4.72
C GLY A 169 -1.27 -8.39 5.93
N ILE A 170 -1.47 -9.18 6.99
CA ILE A 170 -2.10 -8.69 8.23
C ILE A 170 -1.29 -7.55 8.85
N VAL A 171 0.03 -7.72 8.97
CA VAL A 171 0.92 -6.67 9.49
C VAL A 171 0.87 -5.43 8.62
N TYR A 172 0.83 -5.58 7.29
CA TYR A 172 0.70 -4.47 6.36
C TYR A 172 -0.60 -3.68 6.58
N GLY A 173 -1.74 -4.39 6.66
CA GLY A 173 -3.05 -3.76 6.89
C GLY A 173 -3.12 -3.02 8.23
N MET A 174 -2.55 -3.60 9.29
CA MET A 174 -2.47 -2.95 10.60
C MET A 174 -1.60 -1.69 10.56
N MET A 175 -0.41 -1.79 9.95
CA MET A 175 0.52 -0.67 9.86
C MET A 175 -0.05 0.49 9.04
N TYR A 176 -0.76 0.18 7.96
CA TYR A 176 -1.45 1.20 7.16
C TYR A 176 -2.45 2.02 7.99
N VAL A 177 -3.28 1.37 8.82
CA VAL A 177 -4.24 2.09 9.70
C VAL A 177 -3.52 2.95 10.74
N LEU A 178 -2.45 2.42 11.35
CA LEU A 178 -1.66 3.17 12.32
C LEU A 178 -1.03 4.43 11.70
N LEU A 179 -0.40 4.29 10.53
CA LEU A 179 0.20 5.43 9.84
C LEU A 179 -0.86 6.43 9.37
N ARG A 180 -2.01 5.94 8.89
CA ARG A 180 -3.11 6.79 8.45
C ARG A 180 -3.71 7.59 9.61
N THR A 181 -3.91 6.98 10.78
CA THR A 181 -4.43 7.68 11.97
C THR A 181 -3.41 8.63 12.60
N SER A 182 -2.11 8.49 12.28
CA SER A 182 -1.06 9.42 12.73
C SER A 182 -0.98 10.72 11.91
N GLY A 183 -1.69 10.82 10.78
CA GLY A 183 -1.73 12.03 9.95
C GLY A 183 -0.43 12.31 9.19
N SER A 184 0.31 11.27 8.79
CA SER A 184 1.57 11.45 8.06
C SER A 184 1.36 12.09 6.68
N VAL A 185 2.20 13.07 6.34
CA VAL A 185 2.26 13.70 4.99
C VAL A 185 2.69 12.68 3.92
N VAL A 186 3.44 11.65 4.32
CA VAL A 186 3.84 10.54 3.44
C VAL A 186 2.64 9.64 3.18
N PRO A 187 2.40 9.19 1.92
CA PRO A 187 1.37 8.20 1.61
C PRO A 187 1.51 6.94 2.49
N PRO A 188 0.57 6.68 3.42
CA PRO A 188 0.76 5.71 4.51
C PRO A 188 0.85 4.28 3.99
N ALA A 189 0.20 3.99 2.86
CA ALA A 189 0.21 2.66 2.24
C ALA A 189 1.61 2.27 1.73
N PHE A 190 2.34 3.17 1.07
CA PHE A 190 3.69 2.86 0.58
C PHE A 190 4.72 2.79 1.72
N ALA A 191 4.57 3.61 2.77
CA ALA A 191 5.40 3.54 3.96
C ALA A 191 5.20 2.22 4.72
N ALA A 192 3.94 1.79 4.92
CA ALA A 192 3.62 0.49 5.50
C ALA A 192 4.21 -0.66 4.67
N LEU A 193 4.18 -0.55 3.34
CA LEU A 193 4.70 -1.58 2.44
C LEU A 193 6.22 -1.74 2.60
N LEU A 194 6.96 -0.64 2.67
CA LEU A 194 8.41 -0.68 2.92
C LEU A 194 8.73 -1.35 4.25
N LEU A 195 8.01 -1.02 5.31
CA LEU A 195 8.25 -1.62 6.62
C LEU A 195 8.00 -3.12 6.58
N VAL A 196 6.93 -3.56 5.91
CA VAL A 196 6.66 -5.00 5.77
C VAL A 196 7.73 -5.68 4.93
N ASN A 197 8.18 -5.10 3.82
CA ASN A 197 9.27 -5.65 2.99
C ASN A 197 10.56 -5.88 3.78
N VAL A 198 10.86 -5.04 4.78
CA VAL A 198 12.02 -5.24 5.66
C VAL A 198 11.79 -6.38 6.66
N LEU A 199 10.54 -6.60 7.08
CA LEU A 199 10.16 -7.67 8.02
C LEU A 199 9.95 -9.03 7.34
N THR A 200 9.67 -9.07 6.02
CA THR A 200 9.39 -10.32 5.30
C THR A 200 10.51 -11.36 5.39
N PRO A 201 11.82 -11.03 5.29
CA PRO A 201 12.88 -12.04 5.37
C PRO A 201 12.98 -12.64 6.77
N LEU A 202 12.74 -11.86 7.81
CA LEU A 202 12.70 -12.35 9.20
C LEU A 202 11.57 -13.37 9.37
N GLY A 203 10.38 -13.09 8.83
CA GLY A 203 9.26 -14.04 8.82
C GLY A 203 9.59 -15.34 8.09
N ASP A 204 10.20 -15.24 6.91
CA ASP A 204 10.58 -16.42 6.11
C ASP A 204 11.61 -17.30 6.82
N THR A 205 12.61 -16.74 7.51
CA THR A 205 13.59 -17.55 8.27
C THR A 205 12.96 -18.36 9.40
N VAL A 206 11.94 -17.81 10.08
CA VAL A 206 11.19 -18.53 11.12
C VAL A 206 10.43 -19.72 10.53
N VAL A 207 9.77 -19.51 9.38
CA VAL A 207 9.02 -20.57 8.69
C VAL A 207 9.96 -21.67 8.21
N ILE A 208 11.07 -21.31 7.56
CA ILE A 208 12.08 -22.26 7.07
C ILE A 208 12.68 -23.04 8.25
N GLY A 209 13.04 -22.37 9.34
CA GLY A 209 13.57 -23.02 10.53
C GLY A 209 12.58 -23.99 11.19
N ARG A 210 11.27 -23.68 11.17
CA ARG A 210 10.23 -24.62 11.62
C ARG A 210 10.14 -25.85 10.72
N ARG A 211 10.21 -25.69 9.39
CA ARG A 211 10.21 -26.83 8.46
C ARG A 211 11.44 -27.71 8.62
N ALA A 212 12.63 -27.10 8.73
CA ALA A 212 13.88 -27.82 8.96
C ALA A 212 13.83 -28.66 10.25
N ARG A 213 13.28 -28.11 11.34
CA ARG A 213 13.08 -28.86 12.59
C ARG A 213 12.12 -30.05 12.44
N ARG A 214 11.00 -29.87 11.73
CA ARG A 214 10.03 -30.96 11.45
C ARG A 214 10.63 -32.07 10.61
N TRP A 215 11.51 -31.73 9.66
CA TRP A 215 12.25 -32.73 8.87
C TRP A 215 13.25 -33.49 9.73
N ALA A 216 13.96 -32.78 10.62
CA ALA A 216 14.90 -33.41 11.56
C ALA A 216 14.22 -34.30 12.62
N SER A 217 13.00 -33.98 13.04
CA SER A 217 12.23 -34.80 14.00
C SER A 217 11.54 -36.02 13.38
N GLY A 218 11.63 -36.23 12.06
CA GLY A 218 11.00 -37.38 11.38
C GLY A 218 9.47 -37.31 11.28
N GLU A 219 8.84 -36.21 11.68
CA GLU A 219 7.39 -36.03 11.61
C GLU A 219 6.85 -35.85 10.18
N GLY A 220 7.75 -35.71 9.19
CA GLY A 220 7.41 -35.47 7.79
C GLY A 220 7.28 -36.72 6.89
N THR A 221 7.55 -37.93 7.39
CA THR A 221 7.55 -39.17 6.58
C THR A 221 6.26 -40.00 6.66
N ALA A 222 5.20 -39.48 7.29
CA ALA A 222 3.96 -40.23 7.53
C ALA A 222 2.77 -39.84 6.61
N ALA A 223 3.00 -39.20 5.47
CA ALA A 223 1.96 -38.87 4.48
C ALA A 223 2.35 -39.33 3.08
#